data_AF-A0A958EG76-F1
#
_entry.id   AF-A0A958EG76-F1
#
_cell.length_a   1.000
_cell.length_b   1.000
_cell.length_c   1.000
_cell.angle_alpha   90.00
_cell.angle_beta   90.00
_cell.angle_gamma   90.00
#
_symmetry.space_group_name_H-M   'P 1'
#
loop_
_entity.id
_entity.type
_entity.pdbx_description
1 polymer ?
#
loop_
_entity_poly.entity_id
_entity_poly.type
_entity_poly.pdbx_seq_one_letter_code
_entity_poly.pdbx_strand_id
1 'polypeptide(L)'
;MKGFFTLIAVASLIFLSGCYEEKDPTAVPTHPTGWTSSSSADFHGSAVLSKSFSKESCQSCHGEDYQGGTSGVSCYSSGCHSVYPHPIGFGDAGSANFHNNFIADVQSWDILNCQSCHGTDYAGKGVSDKNCLTCHTKSGGPENCMTCHGSGDNPAPPRDLNGNTDVSFTTVGAHQAHLTGEAWSTVSTGTCRTCHQAVGSYSASGHIDDTPHSEVIFNELASAVGGTLEATWSRNDASCSDVYCHGGFELRRDDSQYPWAYTEEVMSGNNQEVFWKFVGTGQAVCGSCHGLPPAGHIPATDCSGCHNSVVDENLNIINKDLHINGRIEVF
;
A
#
# COMPACT_ATOMS: atom_id res chain seq x y z
N MET A 1 27.55 -64.05 70.10
CA MET A 1 28.75 -64.16 70.95
C MET A 1 29.89 -63.48 70.19
N LYS A 2 30.44 -62.38 70.75
CA LYS A 2 31.63 -61.61 70.30
C LYS A 2 31.47 -60.87 68.95
N GLY A 3 31.82 -59.61 68.77
CA GLY A 3 32.47 -58.61 69.63
C GLY A 3 32.64 -57.31 68.83
N PHE A 4 32.62 -56.20 69.57
CA PHE A 4 32.68 -54.79 69.19
C PHE A 4 34.06 -54.27 68.71
N PHE A 5 34.05 -53.00 68.25
CA PHE A 5 35.11 -51.95 68.16
C PHE A 5 35.73 -51.68 66.76
N THR A 6 35.35 -50.65 65.98
CA THR A 6 35.46 -49.16 66.06
C THR A 6 36.84 -48.59 65.60
N LEU A 7 36.77 -47.46 64.85
CA LEU A 7 37.79 -46.42 64.53
C LEU A 7 38.63 -46.72 63.25
N ILE A 8 38.75 -45.89 62.19
CA ILE A 8 39.02 -44.43 62.05
C ILE A 8 38.55 -43.92 60.65
N ALA A 9 38.13 -42.65 60.60
CA ALA A 9 37.86 -41.87 59.40
C ALA A 9 39.13 -41.40 58.67
N VAL A 10 39.15 -41.46 57.34
CA VAL A 10 39.85 -40.46 56.49
C VAL A 10 39.05 -40.28 55.20
N ALA A 11 38.57 -39.05 55.01
CA ALA A 11 37.96 -38.58 53.78
C ALA A 11 39.02 -38.48 52.66
N SER A 12 38.67 -38.95 51.47
CA SER A 12 39.40 -38.62 50.23
C SER A 12 38.40 -38.56 49.09
N LEU A 13 37.61 -37.48 49.07
CA LEU A 13 36.97 -37.00 47.83
C LEU A 13 38.09 -36.45 46.94
N ILE A 14 38.54 -37.27 46.00
CA ILE A 14 39.36 -36.81 44.89
C ILE A 14 38.40 -36.11 43.92
N PHE A 15 38.44 -34.78 43.95
CA PHE A 15 37.83 -33.91 42.95
C PHE A 15 38.47 -34.20 41.59
N LEU A 16 37.74 -34.90 40.71
CA LEU A 16 38.00 -34.90 39.27
C LEU A 16 37.46 -33.59 38.68
N SER A 17 38.10 -32.48 39.02
CA SER A 17 37.95 -31.21 38.31
C SER A 17 38.81 -31.25 37.05
N GLY A 18 38.42 -32.09 36.10
CA GLY A 18 38.86 -31.99 34.72
C GLY A 18 38.00 -30.95 34.02
N CYS A 19 38.34 -29.68 34.17
CA CYS A 19 37.74 -28.61 33.39
C CYS A 19 38.03 -28.87 31.91
N TYR A 20 36.99 -29.16 31.12
CA TYR A 20 37.01 -28.85 29.69
C TYR A 20 37.16 -27.33 29.60
N GLU A 21 38.37 -26.85 29.29
CA GLU A 21 38.53 -25.50 28.78
C GLU A 21 37.83 -25.46 27.43
N GLU A 22 36.72 -24.74 27.34
CA GLU A 22 36.20 -24.26 26.07
C GLU A 22 37.29 -23.39 25.46
N LYS A 23 38.06 -23.96 24.53
CA LYS A 23 39.01 -23.16 23.76
C LYS A 23 38.18 -22.20 22.92
N ASP A 24 38.46 -20.90 23.05
CA ASP A 24 38.01 -19.92 22.07
C ASP A 24 38.36 -20.46 20.67
N PRO A 25 37.37 -20.74 19.81
CA PRO A 25 37.66 -21.24 18.48
C PRO A 25 38.46 -20.18 17.76
N THR A 26 39.74 -20.46 17.49
CA THR A 26 40.52 -19.68 16.53
C THR A 26 39.73 -19.70 15.23
N ALA A 27 39.22 -18.54 14.83
CA ALA A 27 38.56 -18.37 13.55
C ALA A 27 39.56 -18.63 12.43
N VAL A 28 39.68 -19.90 12.01
CA VAL A 28 40.36 -20.26 10.78
C VAL A 28 39.40 -19.85 9.67
N PRO A 29 39.77 -18.91 8.78
CA PRO A 29 38.94 -18.58 7.63
C PRO A 29 38.82 -19.83 6.76
N THR A 30 37.69 -20.53 6.86
CA THR A 30 37.39 -21.72 6.04
C THR A 30 36.96 -21.34 4.63
N HIS A 31 36.70 -20.05 4.39
CA HIS A 31 36.27 -19.50 3.12
C HIS A 31 37.20 -18.37 2.65
N PRO A 32 37.40 -18.20 1.33
CA PRO A 32 38.12 -17.06 0.77
C PRO A 32 37.52 -15.71 1.18
N THR A 33 38.33 -14.65 1.10
CA THR A 33 37.84 -13.28 1.27
C THR A 33 36.80 -12.97 0.19
N GLY A 34 35.64 -12.43 0.59
CA GLY A 34 34.55 -12.11 -0.35
C GLY A 34 33.60 -13.27 -0.65
N TRP A 35 33.71 -14.42 0.02
CA TRP A 35 32.83 -15.60 -0.17
C TRP A 35 31.33 -15.29 -0.07
N THR A 36 30.94 -14.32 0.75
CA THR A 36 29.55 -13.87 0.94
C THR A 36 29.18 -12.64 0.10
N SER A 37 30.12 -12.07 -0.65
CA SER A 37 29.89 -10.88 -1.47
C SER A 37 29.58 -11.28 -2.92
N SER A 38 28.39 -10.92 -3.41
CA SER A 38 27.93 -11.27 -4.76
C SER A 38 28.78 -10.68 -5.89
N SER A 39 29.53 -9.60 -5.63
CA SER A 39 30.45 -8.99 -6.59
C SER A 39 31.84 -9.63 -6.59
N SER A 40 32.11 -10.56 -5.67
CA SER A 40 33.39 -11.25 -5.60
C SER A 40 33.50 -12.36 -6.65
N ALA A 41 34.69 -12.54 -7.22
CA ALA A 41 35.00 -13.69 -8.06
C ALA A 41 34.90 -15.02 -7.27
N ASP A 42 35.14 -14.97 -5.97
CA ASP A 42 35.08 -16.11 -5.05
C ASP A 42 33.70 -16.26 -4.38
N PHE A 43 32.64 -15.66 -4.93
CA PHE A 43 31.31 -15.77 -4.36
C PHE A 43 30.81 -17.23 -4.32
N HIS A 44 30.34 -17.68 -3.15
CA HIS A 44 29.89 -19.06 -2.94
C HIS A 44 28.77 -19.49 -3.89
N GLY A 45 27.85 -18.56 -4.24
CA GLY A 45 26.77 -18.86 -5.18
C GLY A 45 27.32 -19.30 -6.54
N SER A 46 28.37 -18.64 -7.03
CA SER A 46 29.07 -19.02 -8.26
C SER A 46 29.75 -20.40 -8.15
N ALA A 47 30.32 -20.70 -6.99
CA ALA A 47 30.96 -21.99 -6.71
C ALA A 47 29.95 -23.16 -6.70
N VAL A 48 28.75 -22.94 -6.15
CA VAL A 48 27.65 -23.91 -6.16
C VAL A 48 27.04 -24.05 -7.56
N LEU A 49 26.79 -22.94 -8.27
CA LEU A 49 26.19 -22.94 -9.62
C LEU A 49 27.10 -23.58 -10.68
N SER A 50 28.41 -23.35 -10.59
CA SER A 50 29.40 -23.99 -11.46
C SER A 50 29.61 -25.48 -11.14
N LYS A 51 28.95 -26.01 -10.11
CA LYS A 51 29.13 -27.36 -9.56
C LYS A 51 30.56 -27.64 -9.07
N SER A 52 31.32 -26.58 -8.80
CA SER A 52 32.66 -26.69 -8.20
C SER A 52 32.58 -27.13 -6.74
N PHE A 53 31.46 -26.83 -6.07
CA PHE A 53 31.12 -27.31 -4.73
C PHE A 53 29.69 -27.85 -4.70
N SER A 54 29.48 -28.96 -3.99
CA SER A 54 28.15 -29.52 -3.75
C SER A 54 27.54 -28.88 -2.51
N LYS A 55 26.24 -28.60 -2.54
CA LYS A 55 25.51 -28.01 -1.41
C LYS A 55 25.60 -28.90 -0.17
N GLU A 56 25.56 -30.21 -0.37
CA GLU A 56 25.64 -31.25 0.67
C GLU A 56 26.97 -31.17 1.44
N SER A 57 28.06 -30.78 0.78
CA SER A 57 29.36 -30.63 1.45
C SER A 57 29.34 -29.57 2.58
N CYS A 58 28.46 -28.58 2.47
CA CYS A 58 28.31 -27.51 3.46
C CYS A 58 27.64 -27.98 4.77
N GLN A 59 26.86 -29.07 4.74
CA GLN A 59 26.09 -29.56 5.89
C GLN A 59 27.00 -29.95 7.07
N SER A 60 28.22 -30.38 6.77
CA SER A 60 29.23 -30.76 7.77
C SER A 60 29.54 -29.65 8.78
N CYS A 61 29.38 -28.38 8.40
CA CYS A 61 29.55 -27.23 9.30
C CYS A 61 28.26 -26.41 9.48
N HIS A 62 27.42 -26.32 8.45
CA HIS A 62 26.21 -25.46 8.46
C HIS A 62 24.94 -26.19 8.90
N GLY A 63 25.04 -27.50 9.21
CA GLY A 63 23.93 -28.33 9.65
C GLY A 63 23.20 -28.99 8.47
N GLU A 64 22.58 -30.14 8.73
CA GLU A 64 21.78 -30.88 7.74
C GLU A 64 20.63 -30.03 7.17
N ASP A 65 20.05 -29.18 8.01
CA ASP A 65 18.98 -28.25 7.67
C ASP A 65 19.47 -26.91 7.13
N TYR A 66 20.79 -26.65 7.14
CA TYR A 66 21.44 -25.40 6.78
C TYR A 66 21.08 -24.20 7.69
N GLN A 67 20.64 -24.45 8.92
CA GLN A 67 20.24 -23.39 9.87
C GLN A 67 21.37 -22.92 10.80
N GLY A 68 22.61 -23.34 10.55
CA GLY A 68 23.79 -22.81 11.25
C GLY A 68 24.73 -23.90 11.74
N GLY A 69 24.22 -25.08 12.09
CA GLY A 69 25.04 -26.22 12.53
C GLY A 69 26.10 -25.81 13.56
N THR A 70 27.33 -26.29 13.37
CA THR A 70 28.49 -25.93 14.21
C THR A 70 29.10 -24.57 13.82
N SER A 71 28.82 -24.07 12.62
CA SER A 71 29.31 -22.77 12.14
C SER A 71 28.57 -21.56 12.74
N GLY A 72 27.34 -21.76 13.24
CA GLY A 72 26.44 -20.68 13.65
C GLY A 72 25.88 -19.81 12.51
N VAL A 73 26.24 -20.09 11.25
CA VAL A 73 25.83 -19.29 10.08
C VAL A 73 24.75 -20.02 9.28
N SER A 74 23.51 -19.55 9.37
CA SER A 74 22.37 -20.08 8.61
C SER A 74 22.41 -19.60 7.16
N CYS A 75 22.07 -20.49 6.22
CA CYS A 75 21.86 -20.08 4.83
C CYS A 75 20.71 -19.08 4.75
N TYR A 76 19.62 -19.30 5.48
CA TYR A 76 18.36 -18.54 5.35
C TYR A 76 18.38 -17.15 5.98
N SER A 77 19.36 -16.85 6.85
CA SER A 77 19.54 -15.52 7.44
C SER A 77 20.38 -14.58 6.57
N SER A 78 20.95 -15.06 5.46
CA SER A 78 21.86 -14.31 4.59
C SER A 78 21.19 -13.26 3.68
N GLY A 79 19.87 -13.12 3.74
CA GLY A 79 19.09 -12.24 2.86
C GLY A 79 18.95 -12.72 1.41
N CYS A 80 19.89 -13.55 0.91
CA CYS A 80 19.78 -14.17 -0.42
C CYS A 80 18.90 -15.43 -0.38
N HIS A 81 19.08 -16.29 0.63
CA HIS A 81 18.33 -17.55 0.76
C HIS A 81 17.09 -17.44 1.66
N SER A 82 16.71 -16.24 2.08
CA SER A 82 15.39 -16.01 2.68
C SER A 82 14.27 -16.14 1.63
N VAL A 83 14.60 -15.87 0.36
CA VAL A 83 13.66 -15.89 -0.77
C VAL A 83 14.03 -16.98 -1.80
N TYR A 84 15.29 -17.45 -1.81
CA TYR A 84 15.82 -18.38 -2.81
C TYR A 84 16.26 -19.75 -2.21
N PRO A 85 16.08 -20.91 -2.89
CA PRO A 85 15.55 -21.08 -4.24
C PRO A 85 14.05 -20.80 -4.35
N HIS A 86 13.65 -20.07 -5.39
CA HIS A 86 12.23 -19.87 -5.68
C HIS A 86 11.55 -21.23 -5.91
N PRO A 87 10.34 -21.45 -5.36
CA PRO A 87 9.60 -22.67 -5.58
C PRO A 87 9.20 -22.84 -7.06
N ILE A 88 8.91 -24.08 -7.46
CA ILE A 88 8.35 -24.36 -8.78
C ILE A 88 7.04 -23.59 -8.94
N GLY A 89 6.89 -22.89 -10.07
CA GLY A 89 5.71 -22.07 -10.39
C GLY A 89 5.81 -20.61 -9.95
N PHE A 90 6.93 -20.15 -9.37
CA PHE A 90 7.09 -18.77 -8.89
C PHE A 90 6.85 -17.68 -9.96
N GLY A 91 7.21 -17.94 -11.21
CA GLY A 91 6.98 -17.03 -12.34
C GLY A 91 5.66 -17.26 -13.09
N ASP A 92 4.85 -18.23 -12.68
CA ASP A 92 3.62 -18.63 -13.38
C ASP A 92 2.38 -18.09 -12.65
N ALA A 93 1.65 -17.18 -13.29
CA ALA A 93 0.46 -16.54 -12.73
C ALA A 93 -0.67 -17.52 -12.38
N GLY A 94 -0.68 -18.72 -12.98
CA GLY A 94 -1.63 -19.78 -12.64
C GLY A 94 -1.21 -20.65 -11.45
N SER A 95 -0.01 -20.45 -10.91
CA SER A 95 0.53 -21.27 -9.82
C SER A 95 0.08 -20.78 -8.45
N ALA A 96 -0.19 -21.72 -7.54
CA ALA A 96 -0.33 -21.39 -6.11
C ALA A 96 0.93 -20.74 -5.51
N ASN A 97 2.10 -21.04 -6.09
CA ASN A 97 3.39 -20.48 -5.68
C ASN A 97 3.75 -19.19 -6.42
N PHE A 98 2.82 -18.60 -7.19
CA PHE A 98 3.10 -17.39 -7.95
C PHE A 98 3.66 -16.28 -7.06
N HIS A 99 4.66 -15.55 -7.55
CA HIS A 99 5.40 -14.56 -6.77
C HIS A 99 4.51 -13.48 -6.15
N ASN A 100 3.34 -13.16 -6.72
CA ASN A 100 2.38 -12.25 -6.10
C ASN A 100 2.00 -12.67 -4.67
N ASN A 101 1.78 -13.97 -4.46
CA ASN A 101 1.39 -14.49 -3.14
C ASN A 101 2.56 -14.38 -2.17
N PHE A 102 3.79 -14.68 -2.61
CA PHE A 102 4.98 -14.49 -1.80
C PHE A 102 5.20 -13.01 -1.44
N ILE A 103 5.02 -12.10 -2.41
CA ILE A 103 5.16 -10.67 -2.20
C ILE A 103 4.11 -10.16 -1.21
N ALA A 104 2.87 -10.62 -1.31
CA ALA A 104 1.80 -10.26 -0.40
C ALA A 104 2.04 -10.82 1.03
N ASP A 105 2.30 -12.12 1.13
CA ASP A 105 2.25 -12.86 2.41
C ASP A 105 3.56 -12.78 3.20
N VAL A 106 4.70 -12.69 2.53
CA VAL A 106 6.04 -12.74 3.16
C VAL A 106 6.71 -11.38 3.15
N GLN A 107 6.54 -10.62 2.07
CA GLN A 107 7.22 -9.35 1.88
C GLN A 107 6.38 -8.13 2.24
N SER A 108 5.09 -8.30 2.54
CA SER A 108 4.17 -7.18 2.78
C SER A 108 4.23 -6.14 1.65
N TRP A 109 4.29 -6.61 0.40
CA TRP A 109 4.44 -5.81 -0.81
C TRP A 109 5.81 -5.14 -1.01
N ASP A 110 6.79 -5.35 -0.13
CA ASP A 110 8.16 -4.85 -0.33
C ASP A 110 8.98 -5.69 -1.32
N ILE A 111 9.15 -5.16 -2.53
CA ILE A 111 9.89 -5.77 -3.63
C ILE A 111 11.32 -5.23 -3.80
N LEU A 112 11.81 -4.33 -2.94
CA LEU A 112 13.15 -3.75 -3.10
C LEU A 112 14.25 -4.80 -2.90
N ASN A 113 14.01 -5.79 -2.03
CA ASN A 113 14.96 -6.88 -1.82
C ASN A 113 15.24 -7.69 -3.09
N CYS A 114 14.28 -7.78 -4.03
CA CYS A 114 14.45 -8.45 -5.30
C CYS A 114 15.58 -7.81 -6.15
N GLN A 115 15.82 -6.51 -6.01
CA GLN A 115 16.87 -5.79 -6.74
C GLN A 115 18.28 -6.34 -6.44
N SER A 116 18.50 -6.84 -5.22
CA SER A 116 19.78 -7.43 -4.82
C SER A 116 20.17 -8.64 -5.67
N CYS A 117 19.18 -9.36 -6.21
CA CYS A 117 19.36 -10.55 -7.03
C CYS A 117 19.14 -10.28 -8.53
N HIS A 118 18.12 -9.49 -8.85
CA HIS A 118 17.65 -9.27 -10.23
C HIS A 118 18.20 -7.98 -10.86
N GLY A 119 19.07 -7.26 -10.16
CA GLY A 119 19.63 -5.97 -10.59
C GLY A 119 18.76 -4.80 -10.12
N THR A 120 19.37 -3.63 -9.99
CA THR A 120 18.70 -2.39 -9.53
C THR A 120 17.57 -1.93 -10.45
N ASP A 121 17.58 -2.38 -11.71
CA ASP A 121 16.54 -2.12 -12.72
C ASP A 121 15.62 -3.32 -12.96
N TYR A 122 15.75 -4.39 -12.17
CA TYR A 122 15.03 -5.67 -12.34
C TYR A 122 15.27 -6.37 -13.69
N ALA A 123 16.33 -6.00 -14.43
CA ALA A 123 16.58 -6.52 -15.78
C ALA A 123 17.30 -7.88 -15.81
N GLY A 124 17.53 -8.53 -14.67
CA GLY A 124 18.26 -9.81 -14.58
C GLY A 124 19.78 -9.65 -14.80
N LYS A 125 20.35 -8.51 -14.38
CA LYS A 125 21.79 -8.21 -14.49
C LYS A 125 22.55 -8.31 -13.15
N GLY A 126 21.91 -8.88 -12.13
CA GLY A 126 22.49 -9.15 -10.82
C GLY A 126 23.11 -10.56 -10.76
N VAL A 127 22.89 -11.25 -9.65
CA VAL A 127 23.27 -12.68 -9.50
C VAL A 127 22.29 -13.64 -10.21
N SER A 128 21.13 -13.14 -10.64
CA SER A 128 20.10 -13.89 -11.38
C SER A 128 19.86 -13.26 -12.75
N ASP A 129 19.75 -14.11 -13.77
CA ASP A 129 19.49 -13.78 -15.18
C ASP A 129 18.00 -13.61 -15.51
N LYS A 130 17.11 -13.84 -14.53
CA LYS A 130 15.66 -13.64 -14.71
C LYS A 130 15.32 -12.15 -14.78
N ASN A 131 14.85 -11.73 -15.95
CA ASN A 131 14.47 -10.36 -16.27
C ASN A 131 12.97 -10.11 -16.05
N CYS A 132 12.63 -9.38 -15.01
CA CYS A 132 11.25 -9.05 -14.64
C CYS A 132 10.57 -8.13 -15.67
N LEU A 133 11.36 -7.33 -16.39
CA LEU A 133 10.89 -6.39 -17.41
C LEU A 133 10.31 -7.10 -18.65
N THR A 134 10.48 -8.42 -18.76
CA THR A 134 9.84 -9.23 -19.80
C THR A 134 8.31 -9.18 -19.67
N CYS A 135 7.80 -9.20 -18.44
CA CYS A 135 6.35 -9.12 -18.16
C CYS A 135 5.95 -7.72 -17.67
N HIS A 136 6.78 -7.09 -16.83
CA HIS A 136 6.54 -5.74 -16.32
C HIS A 136 7.18 -4.69 -17.22
N THR A 137 6.60 -4.51 -18.41
CA THR A 137 7.18 -3.70 -19.49
C THR A 137 6.95 -2.19 -19.36
N LYS A 138 6.06 -1.77 -18.45
CA LYS A 138 5.74 -0.35 -18.23
C LYS A 138 6.90 0.38 -17.55
N SER A 139 6.94 1.70 -17.69
CA SER A 139 7.93 2.55 -17.02
C SER A 139 7.92 2.32 -15.50
N GLY A 140 9.08 2.08 -14.90
CA GLY A 140 9.20 1.67 -13.49
C GLY A 140 9.14 0.16 -13.27
N GLY A 141 8.85 -0.62 -14.31
CA GLY A 141 8.86 -2.09 -14.24
C GLY A 141 7.92 -2.62 -13.15
N PRO A 142 8.39 -3.52 -12.28
CA PRO A 142 7.61 -4.01 -11.14
C PRO A 142 7.09 -2.91 -10.20
N GLU A 143 7.79 -1.77 -10.09
CA GLU A 143 7.39 -0.64 -9.23
C GLU A 143 6.33 0.28 -9.87
N ASN A 144 5.93 0.02 -11.12
CA ASN A 144 4.88 0.81 -11.77
C ASN A 144 3.56 0.71 -10.98
N CYS A 145 2.89 1.84 -10.72
CA CYS A 145 1.67 1.88 -9.92
C CYS A 145 0.60 0.89 -10.41
N MET A 146 0.44 0.74 -11.73
CA MET A 146 -0.56 -0.14 -12.35
C MET A 146 -0.21 -1.63 -12.27
N THR A 147 0.98 -1.99 -11.78
CA THR A 147 1.33 -3.38 -11.49
C THR A 147 0.50 -3.89 -10.30
N CYS A 148 0.34 -3.04 -9.27
CA CYS A 148 -0.40 -3.38 -8.05
C CYS A 148 -1.78 -2.73 -8.04
N HIS A 149 -1.85 -1.45 -8.37
CA HIS A 149 -3.08 -0.65 -8.37
C HIS A 149 -3.74 -0.66 -9.74
N GLY A 150 -4.55 -1.68 -10.02
CA GLY A 150 -5.56 -1.58 -11.06
C GLY A 150 -5.18 -2.00 -12.49
N SER A 151 -5.82 -1.34 -13.47
CA SER A 151 -5.78 -1.72 -14.89
C SER A 151 -4.69 -0.97 -15.67
N GLY A 152 -4.71 -1.15 -16.99
CA GLY A 152 -3.86 -0.43 -17.91
C GLY A 152 -4.06 1.09 -17.94
N ASP A 153 -5.19 1.58 -17.43
CA ASP A 153 -5.73 2.92 -17.72
C ASP A 153 -5.37 3.95 -16.63
N ASN A 154 -5.56 3.60 -15.35
CA ASN A 154 -5.26 4.47 -14.23
C ASN A 154 -4.94 3.65 -12.96
N PRO A 155 -4.19 4.23 -12.00
CA PRO A 155 -3.78 3.55 -10.77
C PRO A 155 -4.82 3.63 -9.64
N ALA A 156 -6.10 3.89 -9.92
CA ALA A 156 -7.16 3.67 -8.93
C ALA A 156 -7.76 2.30 -9.19
N PRO A 157 -7.89 1.37 -8.22
CA PRO A 157 -8.17 -0.02 -8.53
C PRO A 157 -9.56 -0.26 -9.21
N PRO A 158 -9.65 -0.63 -10.51
CA PRO A 158 -10.74 -1.48 -10.99
C PRO A 158 -10.49 -2.95 -10.61
N ARG A 159 -9.24 -3.29 -10.24
CA ARG A 159 -8.82 -4.57 -9.69
C ARG A 159 -7.95 -4.31 -8.47
N ASP A 160 -8.34 -4.83 -7.31
CA ASP A 160 -7.56 -4.70 -6.08
C ASP A 160 -6.38 -5.67 -6.00
N LEU A 161 -5.59 -5.58 -4.92
CA LEU A 161 -4.43 -6.44 -4.67
C LEU A 161 -4.78 -7.93 -4.53
N ASN A 162 -6.02 -8.25 -4.16
CA ASN A 162 -6.55 -9.62 -4.06
C ASN A 162 -7.16 -10.10 -5.38
N GLY A 163 -7.18 -9.25 -6.40
CA GLY A 163 -7.74 -9.53 -7.71
C GLY A 163 -9.26 -9.35 -7.82
N ASN A 164 -9.93 -8.79 -6.82
CA ASN A 164 -11.35 -8.47 -6.90
C ASN A 164 -11.57 -7.30 -7.85
N THR A 165 -12.65 -7.34 -8.63
CA THR A 165 -13.04 -6.28 -9.56
C THR A 165 -14.44 -5.73 -9.34
N ASP A 166 -15.18 -6.30 -8.39
CA ASP A 166 -16.55 -5.92 -8.12
C ASP A 166 -16.61 -4.69 -7.21
N VAL A 167 -17.43 -3.70 -7.57
CA VAL A 167 -17.60 -2.45 -6.81
C VAL A 167 -18.22 -2.67 -5.41
N SER A 168 -18.76 -3.85 -5.14
CA SER A 168 -19.23 -4.25 -3.80
C SER A 168 -18.09 -4.52 -2.81
N PHE A 169 -16.82 -4.56 -3.24
CA PHE A 169 -15.67 -4.61 -2.34
C PHE A 169 -15.19 -3.20 -1.99
N THR A 170 -14.92 -2.93 -0.71
CA THR A 170 -14.39 -1.63 -0.25
C THR A 170 -13.08 -1.25 -0.95
N THR A 171 -12.27 -2.24 -1.31
CA THR A 171 -11.00 -2.10 -2.02
C THR A 171 -11.15 -1.70 -3.49
N VAL A 172 -12.34 -1.84 -4.07
CA VAL A 172 -12.67 -1.43 -5.45
C VAL A 172 -13.63 -0.25 -5.42
N GLY A 173 -14.88 -0.45 -4.97
CA GLY A 173 -15.88 0.60 -4.74
C GLY A 173 -15.96 1.69 -5.80
N ALA A 174 -16.13 2.93 -5.35
CA ALA A 174 -16.33 4.09 -6.20
C ALA A 174 -15.03 4.70 -6.77
N HIS A 175 -13.88 4.02 -6.69
CA HIS A 175 -12.60 4.55 -7.21
C HIS A 175 -12.73 5.03 -8.67
N GLN A 176 -13.25 4.17 -9.55
CA GLN A 176 -13.41 4.53 -10.96
C GLN A 176 -14.46 5.61 -11.17
N ALA A 177 -15.57 5.60 -10.41
CA ALA A 177 -16.60 6.62 -10.51
C ALA A 177 -16.06 8.05 -10.28
N HIS A 178 -15.05 8.19 -9.41
CA HIS A 178 -14.40 9.48 -9.13
C HIS A 178 -13.29 9.87 -10.11
N LEU A 179 -12.55 8.90 -10.68
CA LEU A 179 -11.41 9.19 -11.56
C LEU A 179 -11.73 9.18 -13.05
N THR A 180 -12.68 8.36 -13.48
CA THR A 180 -13.03 8.19 -14.90
C THR A 180 -14.45 8.67 -15.21
N GLY A 181 -15.18 9.14 -14.21
CA GLY A 181 -16.52 9.67 -14.40
C GLY A 181 -16.55 10.84 -15.39
N GLU A 182 -17.32 10.72 -16.46
CA GLU A 182 -17.69 11.86 -17.32
C GLU A 182 -18.67 12.84 -16.60
N ALA A 183 -19.15 12.35 -15.47
CA ALA A 183 -20.00 12.82 -14.38
C ALA A 183 -19.72 14.17 -13.68
N TRP A 184 -19.14 15.20 -14.30
CA TRP A 184 -18.92 16.53 -13.67
C TRP A 184 -17.81 16.63 -12.59
N SER A 185 -17.49 15.55 -11.86
CA SER A 185 -16.62 15.59 -10.67
C SER A 185 -15.12 15.39 -10.93
N THR A 186 -14.72 14.90 -12.10
CA THR A 186 -13.31 14.57 -12.40
C THR A 186 -12.36 15.76 -12.31
N VAL A 187 -12.86 16.99 -12.50
CA VAL A 187 -12.07 18.21 -12.28
C VAL A 187 -11.69 18.39 -10.80
N SER A 188 -12.52 17.92 -9.87
CA SER A 188 -12.35 18.03 -8.41
C SER A 188 -11.77 16.75 -7.78
N THR A 189 -12.06 15.58 -8.37
CA THR A 189 -11.71 14.26 -7.82
C THR A 189 -10.75 13.46 -8.68
N GLY A 190 -10.28 13.99 -9.81
CA GLY A 190 -9.38 13.30 -10.76
C GLY A 190 -7.97 13.00 -10.24
N THR A 191 -7.73 13.18 -8.94
CA THR A 191 -6.44 12.88 -8.29
C THR A 191 -6.68 12.15 -6.97
N CYS A 192 -5.70 11.35 -6.55
CA CYS A 192 -5.76 10.69 -5.25
C CYS A 192 -5.79 11.69 -4.07
N ARG A 193 -5.27 12.91 -4.27
CA ARG A 193 -5.10 13.94 -3.23
C ARG A 193 -6.41 14.45 -2.63
N THR A 194 -7.54 14.17 -3.27
CA THR A 194 -8.83 14.60 -2.73
C THR A 194 -9.24 13.74 -1.52
N CYS A 195 -8.84 12.46 -1.50
CA CYS A 195 -9.22 11.53 -0.43
C CYS A 195 -8.03 10.87 0.27
N HIS A 196 -6.84 10.87 -0.31
CA HIS A 196 -5.67 10.20 0.23
C HIS A 196 -4.46 11.14 0.20
N GLN A 197 -3.47 10.86 1.04
CA GLN A 197 -2.15 11.43 0.83
C GLN A 197 -1.57 10.87 -0.48
N ALA A 198 -1.43 11.71 -1.52
CA ALA A 198 -0.91 11.19 -2.77
C ALA A 198 0.58 10.88 -2.68
N VAL A 199 0.88 9.65 -3.05
CA VAL A 199 2.21 9.08 -3.18
C VAL A 199 2.69 9.26 -4.63
N GLY A 200 3.92 9.74 -4.79
CA GLY A 200 4.51 10.01 -6.12
C GLY A 200 5.34 8.85 -6.67
N SER A 201 5.62 7.84 -5.85
CA SER A 201 6.53 6.73 -6.18
C SER A 201 6.24 5.52 -5.30
N TYR A 202 6.73 4.35 -5.72
CA TYR A 202 6.66 3.11 -4.96
C TYR A 202 7.19 3.28 -3.52
N SER A 203 8.37 3.88 -3.35
CA SER A 203 9.04 4.06 -2.05
C SER A 203 8.61 5.34 -1.30
N ALA A 204 7.49 5.94 -1.67
CA ALA A 204 7.00 7.12 -0.96
C ALA A 204 6.61 6.75 0.48
N SER A 205 6.94 7.60 1.43
CA SER A 205 6.50 7.43 2.82
C SER A 205 4.97 7.39 2.88
N GLY A 206 4.43 6.39 3.58
CA GLY A 206 2.98 6.15 3.67
C GLY A 206 2.38 5.35 2.51
N HIS A 207 3.18 4.85 1.55
CA HIS A 207 2.64 4.00 0.47
C HIS A 207 2.59 2.51 0.85
N ILE A 208 3.73 1.97 1.29
CA ILE A 208 3.87 0.61 1.81
C ILE A 208 4.48 0.76 3.18
N ASP A 209 3.70 0.49 4.21
CA ASP A 209 4.09 0.60 5.60
C ASP A 209 3.34 -0.44 6.46
N ASP A 210 3.52 -0.34 7.77
CA ASP A 210 2.94 -1.27 8.74
C ASP A 210 1.49 -0.92 9.13
N THR A 211 0.87 0.09 8.49
CA THR A 211 -0.53 0.40 8.75
C THR A 211 -1.42 -0.47 7.86
N PRO A 212 -2.60 -0.86 8.36
CA PRO A 212 -3.54 -1.59 7.54
C PRO A 212 -4.28 -0.62 6.61
N HIS A 213 -4.20 -0.89 5.30
CA HIS A 213 -4.92 -0.18 4.23
C HIS A 213 -4.46 1.28 4.02
N SER A 214 -4.76 1.85 2.85
CA SER A 214 -4.49 3.27 2.57
C SER A 214 -5.33 4.20 3.46
N GLU A 215 -4.70 5.21 4.07
CA GLU A 215 -5.37 6.22 4.89
C GLU A 215 -6.24 7.14 4.05
N VAL A 216 -7.50 7.32 4.46
CA VAL A 216 -8.39 8.33 3.88
C VAL A 216 -8.21 9.64 4.64
N ILE A 217 -7.61 10.62 3.98
CA ILE A 217 -7.32 11.97 4.47
C ILE A 217 -7.91 12.95 3.46
N PHE A 218 -9.10 13.48 3.77
CA PHE A 218 -9.77 14.46 2.94
C PHE A 218 -8.99 15.77 2.88
N ASN A 219 -8.94 16.37 1.69
CA ASN A 219 -8.36 17.70 1.52
C ASN A 219 -9.36 18.81 1.87
N GLU A 220 -8.90 20.05 1.79
CA GLU A 220 -9.71 21.23 2.09
C GLU A 220 -10.98 21.32 1.22
N LEU A 221 -10.92 20.92 -0.06
CA LEU A 221 -12.09 20.98 -0.92
C LEU A 221 -13.20 20.03 -0.44
N ALA A 222 -12.86 18.81 -0.05
CA ALA A 222 -13.82 17.84 0.48
C ALA A 222 -14.44 18.29 1.82
N SER A 223 -13.67 19.02 2.64
CA SER A 223 -14.12 19.60 3.92
C SER A 223 -14.70 21.02 3.81
N ALA A 224 -15.02 21.46 2.58
CA ALA A 224 -15.33 22.84 2.21
C ALA A 224 -14.16 23.83 2.40
N VAL A 225 -14.03 24.77 1.46
CA VAL A 225 -12.99 25.81 1.50
C VAL A 225 -13.16 26.63 2.78
N GLY A 226 -12.13 26.67 3.62
CA GLY A 226 -12.18 27.28 4.96
C GLY A 226 -12.50 26.31 6.12
N GLY A 227 -12.69 25.01 5.87
CA GLY A 227 -12.75 23.96 6.89
C GLY A 227 -14.01 23.98 7.76
N THR A 228 -15.15 24.41 7.20
CA THR A 228 -16.42 24.46 7.94
C THR A 228 -17.07 23.08 8.09
N LEU A 229 -16.61 22.08 7.34
CA LEU A 229 -17.05 20.70 7.45
C LEU A 229 -15.94 19.80 7.99
N GLU A 230 -16.33 18.73 8.67
CA GLU A 230 -15.43 17.63 9.01
C GLU A 230 -15.78 16.42 8.15
N ALA A 231 -15.27 16.39 6.91
CA ALA A 231 -15.48 15.24 6.03
C ALA A 231 -14.90 13.96 6.67
N THR A 232 -15.73 12.93 6.83
CA THR A 232 -15.32 11.68 7.49
C THR A 232 -15.50 10.46 6.60
N TRP A 233 -14.67 9.44 6.86
CA TRP A 233 -14.73 8.12 6.23
C TRP A 233 -14.94 7.05 7.30
N SER A 234 -16.03 6.29 7.19
CA SER A 234 -16.24 5.05 7.97
C SER A 234 -15.85 3.85 7.14
N ARG A 235 -14.73 3.21 7.50
CA ARG A 235 -14.30 1.98 6.82
C ARG A 235 -15.25 0.80 7.06
N ASN A 236 -15.87 0.74 8.25
CA ASN A 236 -16.77 -0.35 8.62
C ASN A 236 -18.06 -0.33 7.79
N ASP A 237 -18.62 0.86 7.62
CA ASP A 237 -19.85 1.06 6.85
C ASP A 237 -19.55 1.24 5.35
N ALA A 238 -18.29 1.54 5.03
CA ALA A 238 -17.85 2.01 3.72
C ALA A 238 -18.70 3.21 3.27
N SER A 239 -18.79 4.22 4.13
CA SER A 239 -19.55 5.44 3.90
C SER A 239 -18.72 6.69 4.15
N CYS A 240 -19.11 7.79 3.51
CA CYS A 240 -18.59 9.12 3.77
C CYS A 240 -19.72 10.03 4.28
N SER A 241 -19.40 10.89 5.25
CA SER A 241 -20.30 11.92 5.76
C SER A 241 -19.66 13.31 5.70
N ASP A 242 -20.51 14.34 5.70
CA ASP A 242 -20.10 15.75 5.81
C ASP A 242 -19.10 16.18 4.73
N VAL A 243 -19.29 15.65 3.52
CA VAL A 243 -18.46 15.94 2.35
C VAL A 243 -19.09 17.04 1.51
N TYR A 244 -18.34 18.11 1.26
CA TYR A 244 -18.75 19.25 0.43
C TYR A 244 -19.34 18.82 -0.92
N CYS A 245 -18.63 17.98 -1.67
CA CYS A 245 -19.03 17.51 -2.99
C CYS A 245 -20.34 16.71 -2.99
N HIS A 246 -20.74 16.14 -1.84
CA HIS A 246 -21.98 15.38 -1.66
C HIS A 246 -23.05 16.15 -0.88
N GLY A 247 -22.97 17.48 -0.92
CA GLY A 247 -24.01 18.36 -0.39
C GLY A 247 -23.87 18.68 1.09
N GLY A 248 -22.72 18.40 1.71
CA GLY A 248 -22.47 18.73 3.12
C GLY A 248 -22.34 20.22 3.40
N PHE A 249 -22.37 21.10 2.39
CA PHE A 249 -22.09 22.53 2.58
C PHE A 249 -23.22 23.30 3.27
N GLU A 250 -22.81 24.31 4.05
CA GLU A 250 -23.64 25.36 4.63
C GLU A 250 -23.03 26.72 4.32
N LEU A 251 -23.73 27.55 3.56
CA LEU A 251 -23.30 28.89 3.15
C LEU A 251 -24.07 29.91 3.98
N ARG A 252 -23.41 30.64 4.87
CA ARG A 252 -24.07 31.62 5.73
C ARG A 252 -24.31 32.93 4.99
N ARG A 253 -25.48 33.53 5.23
CA ARG A 253 -25.86 34.82 4.66
C ARG A 253 -24.90 35.94 5.08
N ASP A 254 -24.46 35.92 6.33
CA ASP A 254 -23.60 36.97 6.90
C ASP A 254 -22.18 36.96 6.33
N ASP A 255 -21.74 35.81 5.79
CA ASP A 255 -20.45 35.65 5.11
C ASP A 255 -20.54 35.97 3.60
N SER A 256 -21.76 36.16 3.08
CA SER A 256 -22.01 36.32 1.65
C SER A 256 -21.88 37.76 1.18
N GLN A 257 -21.34 37.93 -0.02
CA GLN A 257 -21.37 39.21 -0.74
C GLN A 257 -22.78 39.55 -1.28
N TYR A 258 -23.68 38.56 -1.32
CA TYR A 258 -25.02 38.68 -1.89
C TYR A 258 -26.11 38.27 -0.88
N PRO A 259 -26.21 38.92 0.29
CA PRO A 259 -27.15 38.51 1.34
C PRO A 259 -28.62 38.60 0.92
N TRP A 260 -28.94 39.38 -0.11
CA TRP A 260 -30.29 39.49 -0.69
C TRP A 260 -30.78 38.20 -1.37
N ALA A 261 -29.86 37.31 -1.76
CA ALA A 261 -30.20 36.04 -2.40
C ALA A 261 -30.66 34.96 -1.41
N TYR A 262 -30.62 35.26 -0.11
CA TYR A 262 -30.97 34.33 0.97
C TYR A 262 -32.36 34.61 1.52
N THR A 263 -33.18 33.57 1.63
CA THR A 263 -34.45 33.61 2.37
C THR A 263 -34.29 33.25 3.84
N GLU A 264 -33.22 32.54 4.17
CA GLU A 264 -32.88 32.06 5.51
C GLU A 264 -31.49 32.56 5.94
N GLU A 265 -31.04 32.21 7.15
CA GLU A 265 -29.67 32.53 7.60
C GLU A 265 -28.59 31.74 6.86
N VAL A 266 -28.95 30.58 6.32
CA VAL A 266 -28.02 29.62 5.67
C VAL A 266 -28.66 29.07 4.40
N MET A 267 -27.86 28.94 3.33
CA MET A 267 -28.16 28.05 2.20
C MET A 267 -27.43 26.73 2.40
N SER A 268 -28.14 25.60 2.30
CA SER A 268 -27.57 24.28 2.53
C SER A 268 -27.72 23.36 1.33
N GLY A 269 -26.78 22.43 1.21
CA GLY A 269 -26.96 21.23 0.40
C GLY A 269 -27.86 20.22 1.10
N ASN A 270 -28.06 19.06 0.46
CA ASN A 270 -28.91 18.00 0.97
C ASN A 270 -28.18 17.05 1.94
N ASN A 271 -26.91 17.33 2.27
CA ASN A 271 -25.99 16.53 3.09
C ASN A 271 -26.24 15.01 3.00
N GLN A 272 -26.05 14.46 1.80
CA GLN A 272 -26.31 13.04 1.58
C GLN A 272 -25.18 12.22 2.22
N GLU A 273 -25.55 11.30 3.11
CA GLU A 273 -24.65 10.20 3.45
C GLU A 273 -24.52 9.31 2.21
N VAL A 274 -23.28 9.08 1.79
CA VAL A 274 -22.98 8.29 0.58
C VAL A 274 -22.23 7.02 0.93
N PHE A 275 -22.60 5.92 0.27
CA PHE A 275 -21.98 4.61 0.46
C PHE A 275 -21.02 4.30 -0.70
N TRP A 276 -19.76 4.08 -0.38
CA TRP A 276 -18.64 3.85 -1.31
C TRP A 276 -18.86 2.65 -2.24
N LYS A 277 -19.58 1.64 -1.76
CA LYS A 277 -19.82 0.38 -2.49
C LYS A 277 -21.09 0.42 -3.35
N PHE A 278 -21.90 1.48 -3.23
CA PHE A 278 -23.20 1.59 -3.91
C PHE A 278 -23.06 2.38 -5.22
N VAL A 279 -22.10 1.97 -6.04
CA VAL A 279 -21.87 2.60 -7.35
C VAL A 279 -23.08 2.37 -8.25
N GLY A 280 -23.55 3.44 -8.90
CA GLY A 280 -24.68 3.37 -9.85
C GLY A 280 -26.07 3.35 -9.21
N THR A 281 -26.20 3.55 -7.89
CA THR A 281 -27.51 3.61 -7.20
C THR A 281 -28.13 5.00 -7.15
N GLY A 282 -27.49 6.00 -7.78
CA GLY A 282 -28.01 7.36 -7.89
C GLY A 282 -27.49 8.36 -6.86
N GLN A 283 -26.45 8.03 -6.09
CA GLN A 283 -25.90 8.95 -5.06
C GLN A 283 -25.25 10.25 -5.61
N ALA A 284 -25.07 10.35 -6.93
CA ALA A 284 -24.45 11.50 -7.60
C ALA A 284 -25.25 11.99 -8.82
N VAL A 285 -26.58 11.79 -8.83
CA VAL A 285 -27.45 12.38 -9.86
C VAL A 285 -27.72 13.85 -9.56
N CYS A 286 -27.97 14.67 -10.59
CA CYS A 286 -28.37 16.07 -10.38
C CYS A 286 -29.55 16.15 -9.40
N GLY A 287 -29.44 17.07 -8.43
CA GLY A 287 -30.40 17.18 -7.33
C GLY A 287 -30.01 16.41 -6.07
N SER A 288 -29.04 15.50 -6.11
CA SER A 288 -28.60 14.78 -4.90
C SER A 288 -27.78 15.67 -3.97
N CYS A 289 -26.89 16.52 -4.50
CA CYS A 289 -26.06 17.40 -3.68
C CYS A 289 -26.82 18.64 -3.17
N HIS A 290 -27.65 19.25 -4.01
CA HIS A 290 -28.49 20.40 -3.66
C HIS A 290 -29.75 20.47 -4.54
N GLY A 291 -30.78 21.16 -4.06
CA GLY A 291 -31.99 21.46 -4.84
C GLY A 291 -31.74 22.50 -5.94
N LEU A 292 -32.72 22.68 -6.83
CA LEU A 292 -32.72 23.73 -7.85
C LEU A 292 -33.89 24.70 -7.61
N PRO A 293 -33.71 25.81 -6.86
CA PRO A 293 -32.46 26.26 -6.23
C PRO A 293 -32.15 25.54 -4.90
N PRO A 294 -30.95 25.72 -4.32
CA PRO A 294 -30.61 25.17 -3.00
C PRO A 294 -31.58 25.65 -1.91
N ALA A 295 -31.70 24.86 -0.84
CA ALA A 295 -32.51 25.28 0.31
C ALA A 295 -31.98 26.59 0.90
N GLY A 296 -32.86 27.52 1.29
CA GLY A 296 -32.49 28.84 1.80
C GLY A 296 -32.16 29.89 0.74
N HIS A 297 -32.21 29.54 -0.55
CA HIS A 297 -32.07 30.47 -1.68
C HIS A 297 -33.41 31.11 -2.05
N ILE A 298 -33.39 32.33 -2.60
CA ILE A 298 -34.58 32.96 -3.16
C ILE A 298 -35.27 32.06 -4.21
N PRO A 299 -36.60 32.07 -4.30
CA PRO A 299 -37.29 31.38 -5.37
C PRO A 299 -36.87 31.95 -6.73
N ALA A 300 -36.20 31.14 -7.55
CA ALA A 300 -35.74 31.51 -8.88
C ALA A 300 -35.79 30.30 -9.81
N THR A 301 -36.18 30.53 -11.07
CA THR A 301 -36.19 29.50 -12.12
C THR A 301 -35.20 29.79 -13.25
N ASP A 302 -34.77 31.05 -13.40
CA ASP A 302 -33.68 31.43 -14.31
C ASP A 302 -32.37 31.50 -13.53
N CYS A 303 -31.70 30.35 -13.41
CA CYS A 303 -30.41 30.26 -12.74
C CYS A 303 -29.31 30.96 -13.55
N SER A 304 -29.41 30.92 -14.88
CA SER A 304 -28.42 31.50 -15.79
C SER A 304 -28.36 33.02 -15.69
N GLY A 305 -29.45 33.69 -15.34
CA GLY A 305 -29.47 35.15 -15.11
C GLY A 305 -28.49 35.63 -14.03
N CYS A 306 -28.15 34.78 -13.05
CA CYS A 306 -27.19 35.08 -11.99
C CYS A 306 -25.92 34.22 -12.07
N HIS A 307 -26.04 32.94 -12.45
CA HIS A 307 -24.94 31.96 -12.48
C HIS A 307 -24.45 31.67 -13.92
N ASN A 308 -24.48 32.67 -14.81
CA ASN A 308 -24.19 32.53 -16.25
C ASN A 308 -22.82 31.93 -16.57
N SER A 309 -21.86 32.01 -15.64
CA SER A 309 -20.50 31.48 -15.80
C SER A 309 -20.43 29.97 -15.56
N VAL A 310 -21.45 29.40 -14.91
CA VAL A 310 -21.51 27.99 -14.50
C VAL A 310 -22.59 27.23 -15.28
N VAL A 311 -23.77 27.83 -15.48
CA VAL A 311 -24.93 27.19 -16.12
C VAL A 311 -25.53 28.02 -17.25
N ASP A 312 -26.03 27.35 -18.29
CA ASP A 312 -26.79 27.98 -19.38
C ASP A 312 -28.31 28.08 -19.09
N GLU A 313 -29.07 28.68 -20.01
CA GLU A 313 -30.54 28.84 -19.92
C GLU A 313 -31.30 27.49 -19.83
N ASN A 314 -30.66 26.38 -20.22
CA ASN A 314 -31.22 25.03 -20.14
C ASN A 314 -30.74 24.27 -18.88
N LEU A 315 -30.03 24.95 -17.97
CA LEU A 315 -29.41 24.39 -16.76
C LEU A 315 -28.30 23.36 -17.03
N ASN A 316 -27.69 23.37 -18.22
CA ASN A 316 -26.49 22.59 -18.46
C ASN A 316 -25.31 23.25 -17.76
N ILE A 317 -24.47 22.45 -17.11
CA ILE A 317 -23.20 22.93 -16.54
C ILE A 317 -22.23 23.18 -17.70
N ILE A 318 -22.00 24.44 -18.02
CA ILE A 318 -21.10 24.87 -19.10
C ILE A 318 -19.65 25.03 -18.61
N ASN A 319 -19.45 25.21 -17.30
CA ASN A 319 -18.13 25.26 -16.68
C ASN A 319 -18.06 24.37 -15.43
N LYS A 320 -17.49 23.18 -15.60
CA LYS A 320 -17.36 22.18 -14.52
C LYS A 320 -16.38 22.62 -13.44
N ASP A 321 -15.33 23.37 -13.80
CA ASP A 321 -14.30 23.85 -12.87
C ASP A 321 -14.86 24.87 -11.87
N LEU A 322 -15.99 25.50 -12.19
CA LEU A 322 -16.68 26.44 -11.32
C LEU A 322 -17.84 25.81 -10.54
N HIS A 323 -18.33 24.65 -10.95
CA HIS A 323 -19.51 24.04 -10.33
C HIS A 323 -19.20 23.43 -8.95
N ILE A 324 -18.00 22.83 -8.79
CA ILE A 324 -17.59 22.14 -7.56
C ILE A 324 -16.19 22.64 -7.15
N ASN A 325 -16.12 23.93 -6.76
CA ASN A 325 -14.85 24.61 -6.40
C ASN A 325 -14.85 25.26 -5.00
N GLY A 326 -15.94 25.10 -4.23
CA GLY A 326 -16.07 25.70 -2.90
C GLY A 326 -16.43 27.18 -2.91
N ARG A 327 -16.82 27.77 -4.05
CA ARG A 327 -17.14 29.19 -4.20
C ARG A 327 -18.50 29.41 -4.82
N ILE A 328 -19.08 30.57 -4.52
CA ILE A 328 -20.35 31.02 -5.10
C ILE A 328 -20.00 31.93 -6.28
N GLU A 329 -20.32 31.49 -7.49
CA GLU A 329 -20.11 32.28 -8.70
C GLU A 329 -21.40 33.00 -9.09
N VAL A 330 -21.39 34.33 -9.07
CA VAL A 330 -22.53 35.16 -9.47
C VAL A 330 -22.04 36.32 -10.34
N PHE A 331 -22.69 36.50 -11.49
CA PHE A 331 -22.46 37.50 -12.54
C PHE A 331 -21.18 37.36 -13.37
#